data_AF-A0AAD2FTV9-F1
#
_entry.id   AF-A0AAD2FTV9-F1
#
_cell.length_a   1.000
_cell.length_b   1.000
_cell.length_c   1.000
_cell.angle_alpha   90.00
_cell.angle_beta   90.00
_cell.angle_gamma   90.00
#
_symmetry.space_group_name_H-M   'P 1'
#
loop_
_entity.id
_entity.type
_entity.pdbx_description
1 polymer ?
#
loop_
_entity_poly.entity_id
_entity_poly.type
_entity_poly.pdbx_seq_one_letter_code
_entity_poly.pdbx_strand_id
1 'polypeptide(L)'
;MDPGQQTMNILRFMMPLIFLASFPVRPFPIPSRPSPNGRSSHLHMAIKSKDLKGATPNYQNTGSIASRLSKAAKEAAGKRGQNGTPKKFSGGWQEEEDSNLSSIAKLAQSIDEELLHPRDGYRPSRETSSMRLLLDHNDNAEADEGLSLSLGCRHVAVVFSKPLSDDQITTEYASRLVSLARSMKYENYQPVLICFCGSPEAEDDGLVKATSAGVVFLRHLCSANDISLENTNLCIITQAQDELSWTESSLHPLVEEVIGRGYLKDWLEKSDIYERPTDEYGLMRQRQRKNIHIHLTLVSTDYHLCNLNDIHVRSPRQSPLNALQHKIDHAANVYKGIAKSSWCFRYATYPYVYSKSEVAAFLGKCYLMSQVLRPLLVNLRGVANEGEFFQRDNYRALVGTRRALVGLVEEVNNSFHETKNNQESAFTTLGNLKAELQKTIVKTPVQGGTMSADVALESALLSLGRCVDLVRPAGTLSATSVSHADWTDAVTQLEYFLDVMQRCCDPDRPLPACDWGKLSLENVKTSFSTTTGLPHSFNHDIKLYRYDPNGYQELAQ
;
A
#
# COMPACT_ATOMS: atom_id res chain seq x y z
N MET A 1 35.75 58.31 -39.09
CA MET A 1 35.45 58.47 -40.53
C MET A 1 35.29 57.08 -41.11
N ASP A 2 34.14 56.86 -41.74
CA ASP A 2 33.64 55.64 -42.39
C ASP A 2 34.52 55.20 -43.58
N PRO A 3 34.44 53.94 -44.11
CA PRO A 3 33.24 53.51 -44.84
C PRO A 3 32.89 52.01 -44.83
N GLY A 4 31.61 51.70 -45.12
CA GLY A 4 31.31 50.68 -46.12
C GLY A 4 30.23 49.63 -45.83
N GLN A 5 28.99 50.08 -45.61
CA GLN A 5 27.80 49.24 -45.86
C GLN A 5 27.62 49.00 -47.37
N GLN A 6 27.36 47.75 -47.78
CA GLN A 6 26.23 47.37 -48.66
C GLN A 6 26.16 45.87 -49.00
N THR A 7 24.95 45.32 -48.79
CA THR A 7 24.23 44.29 -49.59
C THR A 7 24.73 42.84 -49.64
N MET A 8 23.95 41.92 -49.04
CA MET A 8 23.11 40.98 -49.81
C MET A 8 22.00 40.37 -48.94
N ASN A 9 20.75 40.60 -49.37
CA ASN A 9 19.57 39.83 -49.00
C ASN A 9 19.46 38.62 -49.94
N ILE A 10 18.90 37.51 -49.43
CA ILE A 10 17.95 36.55 -50.05
C ILE A 10 18.28 35.11 -49.60
N LEU A 11 17.55 34.64 -48.58
CA LEU A 11 16.87 33.33 -48.56
C LEU A 11 16.11 33.18 -47.22
N ARG A 12 14.84 33.61 -47.23
CA ARG A 12 13.84 33.28 -46.21
C ARG A 12 13.05 32.07 -46.71
N PHE A 13 13.10 30.96 -46.00
CA PHE A 13 12.05 29.94 -46.00
C PHE A 13 11.60 29.68 -44.55
N MET A 14 10.31 29.42 -44.44
CA MET A 14 9.44 29.60 -43.28
C MET A 14 9.62 28.53 -42.20
N MET A 15 9.55 28.92 -40.92
CA MET A 15 9.11 28.10 -39.78
C MET A 15 8.59 29.04 -38.68
N PRO A 16 7.49 28.71 -37.97
CA PRO A 16 6.77 29.65 -37.13
C PRO A 16 7.36 29.75 -35.72
N LEU A 17 7.68 30.98 -35.32
CA LEU A 17 7.94 31.39 -33.94
C LEU A 17 6.59 31.57 -33.21
N ILE A 18 6.30 30.67 -32.28
CA ILE A 18 5.26 30.87 -31.26
C ILE A 18 5.83 31.84 -30.22
N PHE A 19 5.40 33.09 -30.27
CA PHE A 19 5.62 34.08 -29.22
C PHE A 19 4.65 33.78 -28.07
N LEU A 20 5.19 33.39 -26.91
CA LEU A 20 4.48 33.47 -25.63
C LEU A 20 4.41 34.94 -25.21
N ALA A 21 3.26 35.57 -25.47
CA ALA A 21 2.90 36.83 -24.87
C ALA A 21 2.59 36.62 -23.38
N SER A 22 3.37 37.25 -22.52
CA SER A 22 3.11 37.38 -21.09
C SER A 22 1.81 38.14 -20.87
N PHE A 23 0.77 37.46 -20.40
CA PHE A 23 -0.43 38.11 -19.86
C PHE A 23 -0.22 38.45 -18.38
N PRO A 24 -0.56 39.67 -17.92
CA PRO A 24 -0.57 39.99 -16.51
C PRO A 24 -1.81 39.34 -15.86
N VAL A 25 -1.57 38.36 -14.98
CA VAL A 25 -2.60 37.78 -14.12
C VAL A 25 -3.03 38.86 -13.12
N ARG A 26 -4.29 39.31 -13.24
CA ARG A 26 -4.96 40.11 -12.20
C ARG A 26 -5.25 39.21 -11.00
N PRO A 27 -5.04 39.68 -9.75
CA PRO A 27 -5.40 38.91 -8.57
C PRO A 27 -6.93 38.88 -8.41
N PHE A 28 -7.49 37.68 -8.26
CA PHE A 28 -8.85 37.50 -7.78
C PHE A 28 -8.93 37.85 -6.28
N PRO A 29 -10.02 38.46 -5.81
CA PRO A 29 -10.17 38.85 -4.41
C PRO A 29 -10.37 37.62 -3.53
N ILE A 30 -9.58 37.55 -2.46
CA ILE A 30 -9.72 36.60 -1.36
C ILE A 30 -11.00 36.96 -0.59
N PRO A 31 -11.98 36.04 -0.42
CA PRO A 31 -13.09 36.28 0.49
C PRO A 31 -12.57 36.28 1.93
N SER A 32 -12.82 37.37 2.63
CA SER A 32 -12.48 37.58 4.04
C SER A 32 -13.20 36.57 4.94
N ARG A 33 -12.42 35.87 5.77
CA ARG A 33 -12.93 35.06 6.89
C ARG A 33 -13.70 35.96 7.87
N PRO A 34 -14.89 35.56 8.35
CA PRO A 34 -15.49 36.20 9.50
C PRO A 34 -14.79 35.77 10.79
N SER A 35 -14.55 36.76 11.64
CA SER A 35 -14.00 36.67 13.00
C SER A 35 -14.91 35.83 13.94
N PRO A 36 -14.37 35.01 14.85
CA PRO A 36 -15.17 34.33 15.85
C PRO A 36 -15.29 35.23 17.08
N ASN A 37 -16.41 35.93 17.21
CA ASN A 37 -16.82 36.55 18.46
C ASN A 37 -18.29 36.21 18.75
N GLY A 38 -18.50 35.42 19.79
CA GLY A 38 -19.60 35.68 20.71
C GLY A 38 -20.76 34.69 20.74
N ARG A 39 -20.94 34.16 21.97
CA ARG A 39 -22.20 33.85 22.65
C ARG A 39 -22.79 32.45 22.48
N SER A 40 -22.35 31.62 23.43
CA SER A 40 -23.16 30.69 24.20
C SER A 40 -24.60 31.17 24.41
N SER A 41 -25.56 30.35 23.97
CA SER A 41 -26.92 30.31 24.50
C SER A 41 -27.35 28.85 24.67
N HIS A 42 -27.56 28.49 25.92
CA HIS A 42 -28.21 27.28 26.38
C HIS A 42 -29.57 27.07 25.71
N LEU A 43 -29.80 25.85 25.23
CA LEU A 43 -31.15 25.34 25.00
C LEU A 43 -31.22 23.88 25.46
N HIS A 44 -31.75 23.71 26.67
CA HIS A 44 -32.24 22.45 27.19
C HIS A 44 -33.38 21.93 26.30
N MET A 45 -33.22 20.75 25.70
CA MET A 45 -34.36 19.93 25.29
C MET A 45 -34.35 18.64 26.11
N ALA A 46 -35.31 18.57 27.03
CA ALA A 46 -35.67 17.35 27.74
C ALA A 46 -36.42 16.41 26.79
N ILE A 47 -35.85 15.23 26.54
CA ILE A 47 -36.59 14.12 25.92
C ILE A 47 -37.13 13.24 27.05
N LYS A 48 -38.45 13.26 27.21
CA LYS A 48 -39.21 12.34 28.07
C LYS A 48 -39.11 10.93 27.51
N SER A 49 -38.56 10.02 28.31
CA SER A 49 -38.69 8.57 28.13
C SER A 49 -40.15 8.15 28.36
N LYS A 50 -40.75 7.50 27.35
CA LYS A 50 -42.01 6.76 27.51
C LYS A 50 -41.77 5.29 27.21
N ASP A 51 -42.33 4.46 28.09
CA ASP A 51 -42.33 3.01 28.10
C ASP A 51 -42.72 2.38 26.75
N LEU A 52 -41.93 1.40 26.32
CA LEU A 52 -42.37 0.35 25.40
C LEU A 52 -41.82 -0.99 25.89
N LYS A 53 -42.69 -1.70 26.62
CA LYS A 53 -42.57 -3.13 26.91
C LYS A 53 -42.96 -3.93 25.66
N GLY A 54 -42.16 -4.95 25.36
CA GLY A 54 -42.63 -6.22 24.81
C GLY A 54 -42.83 -6.31 23.29
N ALA A 55 -41.79 -6.70 22.57
CA ALA A 55 -41.88 -7.57 21.40
C ALA A 55 -40.50 -8.18 21.10
N THR A 56 -40.34 -9.47 21.33
CA THR A 56 -39.21 -10.25 20.79
C THR A 56 -39.43 -10.46 19.29
N PRO A 57 -38.56 -9.97 18.40
CA PRO A 57 -38.72 -10.22 16.97
C PRO A 57 -38.27 -11.65 16.65
N ASN A 58 -39.18 -12.38 16.00
CA ASN A 58 -38.94 -13.69 15.40
C ASN A 58 -38.00 -13.51 14.19
N TYR A 59 -36.72 -13.85 14.36
CA TYR A 59 -35.73 -13.81 13.27
C TYR A 59 -35.97 -14.98 12.30
N GLN A 60 -36.72 -14.73 11.23
CA GLN A 60 -36.74 -15.62 10.08
C GLN A 60 -35.43 -15.48 9.29
N ASN A 61 -34.81 -16.63 9.06
CA ASN A 61 -33.45 -16.83 8.58
C ASN A 61 -33.34 -16.56 7.06
N THR A 62 -32.98 -15.32 6.67
CA THR A 62 -32.56 -14.94 5.31
C THR A 62 -31.02 -15.02 5.16
N GLY A 63 -30.40 -16.02 5.79
CA GLY A 63 -29.02 -16.01 6.28
C GLY A 63 -27.87 -16.22 5.30
N SER A 64 -28.01 -15.88 4.00
CA SER A 64 -26.88 -15.93 3.06
C SER A 64 -26.39 -14.52 2.70
N ILE A 65 -25.08 -14.30 2.77
CA ILE A 65 -24.39 -13.07 2.32
C ILE A 65 -24.79 -12.74 0.87
N ALA A 66 -24.89 -13.76 0.01
CA ALA A 66 -25.30 -13.58 -1.38
C ALA A 66 -26.72 -13.01 -1.51
N SER A 67 -27.66 -13.40 -0.64
CA SER A 67 -29.02 -12.84 -0.59
C SER A 67 -29.02 -11.37 -0.20
N ARG A 68 -28.24 -11.00 0.84
CA ARG A 68 -28.12 -9.60 1.30
C ARG A 68 -27.43 -8.71 0.27
N LEU A 69 -26.35 -9.19 -0.35
CA LEU A 69 -25.63 -8.49 -1.43
C LEU A 69 -26.52 -8.32 -2.67
N SER A 70 -27.24 -9.37 -3.07
CA SER A 70 -28.18 -9.35 -4.20
C SER A 70 -29.33 -8.36 -3.96
N LYS A 71 -29.90 -8.35 -2.74
CA LYS A 71 -30.94 -7.38 -2.34
C LYS A 71 -30.43 -5.94 -2.38
N ALA A 72 -29.25 -5.69 -1.81
CA ALA A 72 -28.63 -4.36 -1.82
C ALA A 72 -28.32 -3.87 -3.26
N ALA A 73 -27.86 -4.77 -4.13
CA ALA A 73 -27.63 -4.47 -5.55
C ALA A 73 -28.93 -4.14 -6.29
N LYS A 74 -30.02 -4.90 -6.05
CA LYS A 74 -31.35 -4.62 -6.61
C LYS A 74 -31.92 -3.27 -6.13
N GLU A 75 -31.75 -2.94 -4.86
CA GLU A 75 -32.20 -1.65 -4.29
C GLU A 75 -31.40 -0.46 -4.84
N ALA A 76 -30.09 -0.64 -5.08
CA ALA A 76 -29.26 0.37 -5.73
C ALA A 76 -29.63 0.59 -7.20
N ALA A 77 -29.93 -0.48 -7.94
CA ALA A 77 -30.39 -0.40 -9.33
C ALA A 77 -31.80 0.23 -9.44
N GLY A 78 -32.70 -0.06 -8.50
CA GLY A 78 -34.08 0.43 -8.50
C GLY A 78 -34.22 1.96 -8.30
N LYS A 79 -33.24 2.62 -7.69
CA LYS A 79 -33.29 4.08 -7.47
C LYS A 79 -32.91 4.91 -8.70
N ARG A 80 -32.33 4.32 -9.75
CA ARG A 80 -31.99 5.03 -11.02
C ARG A 80 -33.15 5.10 -12.03
N GLY A 81 -34.33 4.57 -11.72
CA GLY A 81 -35.41 4.33 -12.71
C GLY A 81 -36.80 4.91 -12.43
N GLN A 82 -36.98 5.88 -11.52
CA GLN A 82 -38.32 6.48 -11.30
C GLN A 82 -38.52 7.75 -12.13
N ASN A 83 -38.81 7.56 -13.41
CA ASN A 83 -39.65 8.43 -14.24
C ASN A 83 -40.31 7.56 -15.33
N GLY A 84 -41.29 6.75 -14.91
CA GLY A 84 -42.07 5.89 -15.80
C GLY A 84 -43.20 5.24 -15.03
N THR A 85 -44.43 5.43 -15.50
CA THR A 85 -45.69 5.01 -14.85
C THR A 85 -45.81 3.47 -14.75
N PRO A 86 -46.37 2.93 -13.65
CA PRO A 86 -46.41 1.49 -13.43
C PRO A 86 -47.61 0.81 -14.11
N LYS A 87 -47.34 -0.19 -14.96
CA LYS A 87 -48.35 -1.19 -15.37
C LYS A 87 -48.40 -2.29 -14.30
N LYS A 88 -49.58 -2.50 -13.73
CA LYS A 88 -49.85 -3.58 -12.74
C LYS A 88 -49.69 -4.94 -13.42
N PHE A 89 -48.77 -5.76 -12.91
CA PHE A 89 -48.72 -7.20 -13.16
C PHE A 89 -48.87 -7.92 -11.82
N SER A 90 -49.95 -8.68 -11.68
CA SER A 90 -50.22 -9.56 -10.55
C SER A 90 -49.85 -10.99 -10.94
N GLY A 91 -48.75 -11.50 -10.39
CA GLY A 91 -48.33 -12.89 -10.50
C GLY A 91 -47.58 -13.27 -9.22
N GLY A 92 -47.96 -14.39 -8.61
CA GLY A 92 -47.48 -14.83 -7.31
C GLY A 92 -45.98 -15.14 -7.30
N TRP A 93 -45.32 -14.77 -6.21
CA TRP A 93 -43.92 -15.09 -5.94
C TRP A 93 -43.86 -16.35 -5.08
N GLN A 94 -43.66 -17.51 -5.70
CA GLN A 94 -43.18 -18.72 -5.03
C GLN A 94 -41.75 -18.97 -5.46
N GLU A 95 -40.85 -19.05 -4.46
CA GLU A 95 -39.56 -19.75 -4.44
C GLU A 95 -38.76 -19.80 -5.75
N GLU A 96 -38.08 -18.69 -6.08
CA GLU A 96 -37.02 -18.59 -7.12
C GLU A 96 -35.69 -18.07 -6.53
N GLU A 97 -35.35 -18.43 -5.29
CA GLU A 97 -34.07 -18.01 -4.69
C GLU A 97 -32.88 -18.84 -5.21
N ASP A 98 -33.08 -20.12 -5.52
CA ASP A 98 -31.99 -21.00 -5.98
C ASP A 98 -31.61 -20.79 -7.46
N SER A 99 -32.53 -20.33 -8.30
CA SER A 99 -32.25 -20.05 -9.72
C SER A 99 -31.36 -18.81 -9.90
N ASN A 100 -31.44 -17.84 -8.98
CA ASN A 100 -30.70 -16.58 -9.02
C ASN A 100 -29.23 -16.70 -8.61
N LEU A 101 -28.87 -17.65 -7.74
CA LEU A 101 -27.45 -17.89 -7.41
C LEU A 101 -26.72 -18.53 -8.60
N SER A 102 -27.41 -19.39 -9.36
CA SER A 102 -26.87 -19.96 -10.60
C SER A 102 -26.58 -18.89 -11.66
N SER A 103 -27.36 -17.79 -11.70
CA SER A 103 -27.16 -16.71 -12.67
C SER A 103 -26.02 -15.77 -12.29
N ILE A 104 -25.81 -15.52 -10.98
CA ILE A 104 -24.65 -14.77 -10.49
C ILE A 104 -23.35 -15.55 -10.69
N ALA A 105 -23.35 -16.85 -10.40
CA ALA A 105 -22.20 -17.72 -10.66
C ALA A 105 -21.86 -17.79 -12.16
N LYS A 106 -22.88 -17.92 -13.03
CA LYS A 106 -22.70 -17.88 -14.49
C LYS A 106 -22.23 -16.52 -15.01
N LEU A 107 -22.69 -15.42 -14.43
CA LEU A 107 -22.22 -14.07 -14.77
C LEU A 107 -20.76 -13.88 -14.35
N ALA A 108 -20.41 -14.32 -13.14
CA ALA A 108 -19.02 -14.30 -12.67
C ALA A 108 -18.11 -15.15 -13.59
N GLN A 109 -18.58 -16.33 -13.99
CA GLN A 109 -17.88 -17.21 -14.94
C GLN A 109 -17.76 -16.59 -16.33
N SER A 110 -18.79 -15.90 -16.84
CA SER A 110 -18.72 -15.19 -18.12
C SER A 110 -17.75 -14.01 -18.08
N ILE A 111 -17.72 -13.26 -16.99
CA ILE A 111 -16.74 -12.19 -16.75
C ILE A 111 -15.33 -12.81 -16.70
N ASP A 112 -15.19 -13.99 -16.10
CA ASP A 112 -13.93 -14.72 -16.06
C ASP A 112 -13.46 -15.18 -17.43
N GLU A 113 -14.33 -15.75 -18.24
CA GLU A 113 -14.00 -16.11 -19.60
C GLU A 113 -13.55 -14.89 -20.41
N GLU A 114 -14.22 -13.74 -20.23
CA GLU A 114 -13.88 -12.48 -20.91
C GLU A 114 -12.57 -11.83 -20.39
N LEU A 115 -12.28 -11.94 -19.09
CA LEU A 115 -11.05 -11.41 -18.50
C LEU A 115 -9.81 -12.30 -18.74
N LEU A 116 -10.01 -13.63 -18.76
CA LEU A 116 -8.97 -14.65 -18.93
C LEU A 116 -8.65 -14.98 -20.39
N HIS A 117 -9.56 -14.71 -21.33
CA HIS A 117 -9.32 -14.88 -22.77
C HIS A 117 -9.40 -13.54 -23.52
N PRO A 118 -8.40 -12.66 -23.37
CA PRO A 118 -8.38 -11.40 -24.10
C PRO A 118 -8.36 -11.69 -25.61
N ARG A 119 -9.41 -11.27 -26.33
CA ARG A 119 -9.53 -11.43 -27.78
C ARG A 119 -8.39 -10.73 -28.55
N ASP A 120 -7.71 -9.80 -27.89
CA ASP A 120 -6.58 -9.02 -28.40
C ASP A 120 -5.23 -9.75 -28.34
N GLY A 121 -5.19 -11.01 -27.85
CA GLY A 121 -3.94 -11.76 -27.71
C GLY A 121 -3.02 -11.20 -26.61
N TYR A 122 -3.51 -10.25 -25.81
CA TYR A 122 -2.81 -9.76 -24.63
C TYR A 122 -2.72 -10.89 -23.62
N ARG A 123 -1.60 -11.61 -23.60
CA ARG A 123 -1.21 -12.33 -22.39
C ARG A 123 -0.93 -11.26 -21.35
N PRO A 124 -1.68 -11.19 -20.23
CA PRO A 124 -1.18 -10.46 -19.06
C PRO A 124 0.28 -10.87 -18.93
N SER A 125 1.21 -9.92 -18.91
CA SER A 125 2.62 -10.26 -18.74
C SER A 125 2.64 -11.14 -17.50
N ARG A 126 2.87 -12.45 -17.71
CA ARG A 126 2.67 -13.52 -16.73
C ARG A 126 2.91 -12.96 -15.36
N GLU A 127 1.89 -12.91 -14.51
CA GLU A 127 1.94 -12.92 -13.04
C GLU A 127 3.36 -12.79 -12.49
N THR A 128 4.01 -11.65 -12.75
CA THR A 128 5.32 -11.40 -12.19
C THR A 128 4.93 -10.97 -10.81
N SER A 129 4.90 -11.96 -9.91
CA SER A 129 4.69 -11.73 -8.48
C SER A 129 5.45 -10.45 -8.14
N SER A 130 4.79 -9.45 -7.54
CA SER A 130 5.46 -8.18 -7.21
C SER A 130 6.76 -8.42 -6.44
N MET A 131 6.83 -9.53 -5.70
CA MET A 131 8.04 -10.01 -5.06
C MET A 131 9.15 -10.36 -6.05
N ARG A 132 8.84 -11.06 -7.15
CA ARG A 132 9.82 -11.35 -8.21
C ARG A 132 10.37 -10.06 -8.83
N LEU A 133 9.52 -9.09 -9.14
CA LEU A 133 9.98 -7.80 -9.67
C LEU A 133 10.90 -7.07 -8.70
N LEU A 134 10.59 -7.15 -7.40
CA LEU A 134 11.41 -6.58 -6.34
C LEU A 134 12.76 -7.32 -6.21
N LEU A 135 12.78 -8.65 -6.31
CA LEU A 135 14.01 -9.45 -6.30
C LEU A 135 14.87 -9.16 -7.54
N ASP A 136 14.26 -9.14 -8.73
CA ASP A 136 14.94 -8.79 -9.97
C ASP A 136 15.52 -7.35 -9.88
N HIS A 137 14.81 -6.41 -9.25
CA HIS A 137 15.30 -5.06 -8.98
C HIS A 137 16.53 -5.07 -8.05
N ASN A 138 16.49 -5.86 -6.97
CA ASN A 138 17.62 -5.99 -6.06
C ASN A 138 18.84 -6.60 -6.75
N ASP A 139 18.67 -7.69 -7.51
CA ASP A 139 19.77 -8.36 -8.22
C ASP A 139 20.45 -7.40 -9.21
N ASN A 140 19.66 -6.58 -9.91
CA ASN A 140 20.19 -5.55 -10.81
C ASN A 140 20.89 -4.42 -10.03
N ALA A 141 20.31 -3.99 -8.90
CA ALA A 141 20.92 -2.97 -8.05
C ALA A 141 22.28 -3.45 -7.49
N GLU A 142 22.38 -4.71 -7.06
CA GLU A 142 23.62 -5.31 -6.57
C GLU A 142 24.67 -5.49 -7.67
N ALA A 143 24.25 -5.84 -8.89
CA ALA A 143 25.15 -5.92 -10.04
C ALA A 143 25.77 -4.56 -10.38
N ASP A 144 24.97 -3.49 -10.31
CA ASP A 144 25.44 -2.11 -10.47
C ASP A 144 26.33 -1.67 -9.28
N GLU A 145 26.05 -2.12 -8.05
CA GLU A 145 26.86 -1.82 -6.87
C GLU A 145 28.26 -2.44 -6.91
N GLY A 146 28.44 -3.58 -7.58
CA GLY A 146 29.76 -4.20 -7.80
C GLY A 146 30.78 -3.25 -8.43
N LEU A 147 30.31 -2.23 -9.15
CA LEU A 147 31.13 -1.16 -9.72
C LEU A 147 31.33 0.02 -8.73
N SER A 148 30.34 0.31 -7.88
CA SER A 148 30.31 1.43 -6.93
C SER A 148 31.01 1.17 -5.59
N LEU A 149 31.31 -0.09 -5.24
CA LEU A 149 32.14 -0.43 -4.06
C LEU A 149 33.54 0.21 -4.11
N SER A 150 33.95 0.75 -5.26
CA SER A 150 35.32 1.21 -5.47
C SER A 150 35.65 2.56 -4.85
N LEU A 151 34.78 3.58 -4.79
CA LEU A 151 35.00 4.79 -3.97
C LEU A 151 33.69 5.58 -3.78
N GLY A 152 33.40 6.04 -2.56
CA GLY A 152 32.44 7.13 -2.31
C GLY A 152 30.95 6.78 -2.20
N CYS A 153 30.55 5.51 -2.28
CA CYS A 153 29.17 5.10 -2.00
C CYS A 153 28.83 5.28 -0.50
N ARG A 154 27.65 5.82 -0.20
CA ARG A 154 27.10 6.01 1.14
C ARG A 154 25.82 5.20 1.28
N HIS A 155 25.86 4.15 2.09
CA HIS A 155 24.68 3.32 2.38
C HIS A 155 23.83 3.96 3.48
N VAL A 156 22.57 4.23 3.16
CA VAL A 156 21.58 4.77 4.10
C VAL A 156 20.45 3.74 4.24
N ALA A 157 20.21 3.24 5.44
CA ALA A 157 19.06 2.39 5.70
C ALA A 157 17.84 3.26 6.01
N VAL A 158 16.71 3.03 5.35
CA VAL A 158 15.45 3.72 5.60
C VAL A 158 14.46 2.71 6.17
N VAL A 159 14.20 2.79 7.46
CA VAL A 159 13.29 1.90 8.16
C VAL A 159 11.91 2.52 8.23
N PHE A 160 10.93 1.88 7.60
CA PHE A 160 9.53 2.26 7.72
C PHE A 160 8.96 1.73 9.03
N SER A 161 8.58 2.65 9.90
CA SER A 161 8.01 2.36 11.22
C SER A 161 6.55 2.00 11.08
N LYS A 162 6.09 1.06 11.91
CA LYS A 162 4.68 0.75 12.06
C LYS A 162 4.15 1.47 13.32
N PRO A 163 2.90 1.97 13.31
CA PRO A 163 2.28 2.53 14.52
C PRO A 163 2.39 1.56 15.71
N LEU A 164 2.64 2.11 16.90
CA LEU A 164 2.68 1.32 18.12
C LEU A 164 1.28 0.79 18.46
N SER A 165 1.25 -0.35 19.14
CA SER A 165 0.04 -0.88 19.74
C SER A 165 0.25 -0.91 21.26
N ASP A 166 -0.65 -0.31 22.02
CA ASP A 166 -0.52 -0.18 23.49
C ASP A 166 0.84 0.39 23.95
N ASP A 167 1.32 1.45 23.27
CA ASP A 167 2.65 2.06 23.46
C ASP A 167 3.84 1.09 23.33
N GLN A 168 3.63 -0.06 22.68
CA GLN A 168 4.64 -1.10 22.49
C GLN A 168 4.94 -1.33 21.00
N ILE A 169 6.19 -1.70 20.74
CA ILE A 169 6.61 -2.14 19.40
C ILE A 169 5.78 -3.36 19.00
N THR A 170 5.25 -3.37 17.78
CA THR A 170 4.47 -4.52 17.31
C THR A 170 5.38 -5.64 16.83
N THR A 171 4.82 -6.84 16.69
CA THR A 171 5.58 -7.98 16.16
C THR A 171 6.05 -7.74 14.73
N GLU A 172 5.20 -7.13 13.90
CA GLU A 172 5.59 -6.78 12.54
C GLU A 172 6.74 -5.76 12.54
N TYR A 173 6.66 -4.69 13.32
CA TYR A 173 7.73 -3.70 13.34
C TYR A 173 9.06 -4.28 13.85
N ALA A 174 9.01 -5.08 14.91
CA ALA A 174 10.17 -5.79 15.41
C ALA A 174 10.79 -6.70 14.35
N SER A 175 9.98 -7.37 13.52
CA SER A 175 10.47 -8.22 12.43
C SER A 175 11.28 -7.43 11.37
N ARG A 176 10.87 -6.19 11.07
CA ARG A 176 11.60 -5.27 10.16
C ARG A 176 12.99 -4.94 10.72
N LEU A 177 13.05 -4.61 12.02
CA LEU A 177 14.31 -4.30 12.71
C LEU A 177 15.24 -5.52 12.84
N VAL A 178 14.66 -6.70 13.05
CA VAL A 178 15.39 -7.98 13.05
C VAL A 178 15.97 -8.30 11.67
N SER A 179 15.23 -8.01 10.59
CA SER A 179 15.75 -8.15 9.22
C SER A 179 16.97 -7.24 8.99
N LEU A 180 16.87 -5.96 9.38
CA LEU A 180 18.00 -5.02 9.29
C LEU A 180 19.22 -5.50 10.11
N ALA A 181 19.03 -5.83 11.38
CA ALA A 181 20.11 -6.29 12.24
C ALA A 181 20.76 -7.59 11.73
N ARG A 182 19.97 -8.49 11.11
CA ARG A 182 20.50 -9.69 10.46
C ARG A 182 21.46 -9.32 9.32
N SER A 183 21.07 -8.41 8.44
CA SER A 183 21.93 -7.99 7.33
C SER A 183 23.19 -7.28 7.84
N MET A 184 23.08 -6.48 8.90
CA MET A 184 24.25 -5.88 9.54
C MET A 184 25.23 -6.93 10.10
N LYS A 185 24.72 -8.01 10.69
CA LYS A 185 25.54 -9.05 11.31
C LYS A 185 26.13 -10.05 10.31
N TYR A 186 25.34 -10.52 9.35
CA TYR A 186 25.71 -11.67 8.51
C TYR A 186 26.04 -11.32 7.06
N GLU A 187 25.65 -10.14 6.59
CA GLU A 187 25.87 -9.71 5.20
C GLU A 187 26.88 -8.55 5.12
N ASN A 188 27.57 -8.25 6.24
CA ASN A 188 28.50 -7.12 6.35
C ASN A 188 27.89 -5.77 5.96
N TYR A 189 26.57 -5.61 6.09
CA TYR A 189 25.89 -4.37 5.77
C TYR A 189 26.18 -3.30 6.82
N GLN A 190 26.92 -2.25 6.46
CA GLN A 190 27.36 -1.20 7.39
C GLN A 190 26.80 0.18 6.95
N PRO A 191 25.52 0.49 7.25
CA PRO A 191 24.95 1.78 6.91
C PRO A 191 25.63 2.91 7.69
N VAL A 192 25.94 4.02 7.01
CA VAL A 192 26.47 5.23 7.66
C VAL A 192 25.38 6.03 8.39
N LEU A 193 24.13 5.78 8.01
CA LEU A 193 22.94 6.45 8.52
C LEU A 193 21.77 5.46 8.49
N ILE A 194 21.03 5.36 9.60
CA ILE A 194 19.76 4.66 9.69
C ILE A 194 18.67 5.68 10.00
N CYS A 195 17.76 5.86 9.06
CA CYS A 195 16.63 6.77 9.11
C CYS A 195 15.37 6.01 9.51
N PHE A 196 14.76 6.38 10.64
CA PHE A 196 13.48 5.85 11.09
C PHE A 196 12.37 6.79 10.63
N CYS A 197 11.63 6.38 9.61
CA CYS A 197 10.48 7.10 9.06
C CYS A 197 9.21 6.57 9.71
N GLY A 198 8.38 7.41 10.29
CA GLY A 198 7.07 7.01 10.82
C GLY A 198 6.02 8.08 10.58
N SER A 199 4.75 7.65 10.55
CA SER A 199 3.58 8.52 10.44
C SER A 199 3.66 9.67 11.45
N PRO A 200 3.14 10.87 11.16
CA PRO A 200 3.01 11.89 12.17
C PRO A 200 1.89 11.40 13.07
N GLU A 201 2.25 10.82 14.21
CA GLU A 201 1.27 10.45 15.23
C GLU A 201 0.44 11.70 15.50
N ALA A 202 -0.89 11.56 15.34
CA ALA A 202 -1.81 12.60 15.80
C ALA A 202 -1.39 12.94 17.23
N GLU A 203 -1.28 14.22 17.56
CA GLU A 203 -0.75 14.72 18.84
C GLU A 203 -1.50 14.19 20.08
N ASP A 204 -2.53 13.36 19.90
CA ASP A 204 -3.40 12.81 20.91
C ASP A 204 -2.91 11.43 21.41
N ASP A 205 -2.45 11.45 22.66
CA ASP A 205 -2.39 10.39 23.68
C ASP A 205 -1.23 9.36 23.72
N GLY A 206 -0.39 9.21 22.68
CA GLY A 206 0.77 8.30 22.77
C GLY A 206 1.94 8.90 23.57
N LEU A 207 2.42 8.23 24.63
CA LEU A 207 3.60 8.68 25.39
C LEU A 207 4.90 8.48 24.58
N VAL A 208 4.90 7.48 23.69
CA VAL A 208 6.10 7.03 22.99
C VAL A 208 5.85 7.04 21.48
N LYS A 209 6.75 7.71 20.74
CA LYS A 209 6.70 7.70 19.27
C LYS A 209 7.24 6.38 18.71
N ALA A 210 6.59 5.85 17.68
CA ALA A 210 7.00 4.61 17.01
C ALA A 210 8.47 4.62 16.58
N THR A 211 8.91 5.71 15.95
CA THR A 211 10.30 5.88 15.49
C THR A 211 11.30 5.85 16.66
N SER A 212 10.94 6.40 17.82
CA SER A 212 11.78 6.39 19.01
C SER A 212 11.84 5.00 19.66
N ALA A 213 10.68 4.32 19.75
CA ALA A 213 10.63 2.93 20.21
C ALA A 213 11.47 2.00 19.31
N GLY A 214 11.41 2.19 17.99
CA GLY A 214 12.21 1.43 17.04
C GLY A 214 13.71 1.64 17.22
N VAL A 215 14.16 2.88 17.46
CA VAL A 215 15.58 3.18 17.77
C VAL A 215 16.02 2.45 19.04
N VAL A 216 15.22 2.50 20.11
CA VAL A 216 15.53 1.83 21.38
C VAL A 216 15.59 0.32 21.19
N PHE A 217 14.61 -0.26 20.50
CA PHE A 217 14.57 -1.69 20.20
C PHE A 217 15.78 -2.12 19.37
N LEU A 218 16.14 -1.38 18.30
CA LEU A 218 17.29 -1.71 17.46
C LEU A 218 18.60 -1.65 18.27
N ARG A 219 18.78 -0.67 19.15
CA ARG A 219 19.97 -0.59 20.02
C ARG A 219 20.09 -1.80 20.94
N HIS A 220 18.99 -2.21 21.57
CA HIS A 220 18.98 -3.42 22.40
C HIS A 220 19.28 -4.67 21.58
N LEU A 221 18.67 -4.79 20.40
CA LEU A 221 18.90 -5.91 19.50
C LEU A 221 20.36 -5.99 19.03
N CYS A 222 20.95 -4.86 18.64
CA CYS A 222 22.35 -4.77 18.23
C CYS A 222 23.30 -5.10 19.39
N SER A 223 23.06 -4.53 20.58
CA SER A 223 23.85 -4.82 21.77
C SER A 223 23.78 -6.30 22.19
N ALA A 224 22.62 -6.93 22.08
CA ALA A 224 22.44 -8.34 22.41
C ALA A 224 23.05 -9.31 21.39
N ASN A 225 23.43 -8.81 20.21
CA ASN A 225 23.96 -9.60 19.11
C ASN A 225 25.38 -9.18 18.69
N ASP A 226 26.07 -8.38 19.50
CA ASP A 226 27.42 -7.86 19.26
C ASP A 226 27.56 -7.08 17.94
N ILE A 227 26.52 -6.32 17.56
CA ILE A 227 26.54 -5.45 16.38
C ILE A 227 26.93 -4.04 16.81
N SER A 228 28.09 -3.56 16.35
CA SER A 228 28.54 -2.20 16.63
C SER A 228 27.73 -1.16 15.85
N LEU A 229 27.37 -0.07 16.52
CA LEU A 229 26.69 1.11 15.94
C LEU A 229 27.58 2.36 15.97
N GLU A 230 28.87 2.25 16.32
CA GLU A 230 29.76 3.41 16.54
C GLU A 230 29.89 4.33 15.33
N ASN A 231 29.85 3.77 14.11
CA ASN A 231 29.97 4.51 12.85
C ASN A 231 28.63 4.75 12.15
N THR A 232 27.52 4.44 12.82
CA THR A 232 26.19 4.51 12.23
C THR A 232 25.36 5.55 12.95
N ASN A 233 25.06 6.65 12.24
CA ASN A 233 24.17 7.67 12.77
C ASN A 233 22.73 7.17 12.78
N LEU A 234 22.00 7.44 13.87
CA LEU A 234 20.57 7.14 13.96
C LEU A 234 19.78 8.44 13.82
N CYS A 235 18.88 8.49 12.85
CA CYS A 235 18.09 9.68 12.53
C CYS A 235 16.60 9.35 12.67
N ILE A 236 15.87 10.18 13.42
CA ILE A 236 14.43 10.05 13.62
C ILE A 236 13.73 11.08 12.73
N ILE A 237 12.82 10.62 11.88
CA ILE A 237 12.03 11.46 10.98
C ILE A 237 10.58 11.41 11.44
N THR A 238 10.13 12.49 12.09
CA THR A 238 8.81 12.55 12.75
C THR A 238 7.68 13.07 11.85
N GLN A 239 7.98 13.50 10.63
CA GLN A 239 7.00 14.12 9.72
C GLN A 239 6.68 13.27 8.50
N ALA A 240 7.16 12.02 8.43
CA ALA A 240 6.82 11.16 7.30
C ALA A 240 5.31 10.91 7.31
N GLN A 241 4.66 10.97 6.16
CA GLN A 241 3.21 10.75 6.07
C GLN A 241 2.84 9.32 6.47
N ASP A 242 1.56 9.13 6.74
CA ASP A 242 0.96 7.85 7.08
C ASP A 242 1.44 6.74 6.12
N GLU A 243 1.87 5.61 6.70
CA GLU A 243 2.36 4.41 6.00
C GLU A 243 1.37 3.94 4.93
N LEU A 244 0.10 4.27 5.16
CA LEU A 244 -1.05 3.88 4.37
C LEU A 244 -1.30 4.78 3.16
N SER A 245 -0.74 5.99 3.19
CA SER A 245 -0.82 6.96 2.12
C SER A 245 0.57 7.14 1.51
N TRP A 246 0.96 6.20 0.65
CA TRP A 246 2.04 6.46 -0.28
C TRP A 246 1.63 7.61 -1.20
N THR A 247 2.18 8.79 -0.94
CA THR A 247 2.05 9.99 -1.76
C THR A 247 3.43 10.41 -2.23
N GLU A 248 3.48 11.26 -3.26
CA GLU A 248 4.73 11.89 -3.73
C GLU A 248 5.54 12.53 -2.57
N SER A 249 4.86 13.00 -1.52
CA SER A 249 5.46 13.67 -0.39
C SER A 249 5.89 12.76 0.78
N SER A 250 5.55 11.46 0.77
CA SER A 250 5.79 10.58 1.93
C SER A 250 7.27 10.45 2.32
N LEU A 251 8.18 10.54 1.34
CA LEU A 251 9.63 10.49 1.56
C LEU A 251 10.29 11.88 1.56
N HIS A 252 9.51 12.96 1.48
CA HIS A 252 10.07 14.30 1.53
C HIS A 252 10.85 14.60 2.83
N PRO A 253 10.32 14.26 4.02
CA PRO A 253 10.99 14.57 5.27
C PRO A 253 12.33 13.83 5.43
N LEU A 254 12.50 12.68 4.77
CA LEU A 254 13.79 12.00 4.71
C LEU A 254 14.84 12.90 4.05
N VAL A 255 14.50 13.54 2.94
CA VAL A 255 15.41 14.43 2.22
C VAL A 255 15.68 15.70 3.01
N GLU A 256 14.63 16.32 3.55
CA GLU A 256 14.78 17.52 4.39
C GLU A 256 15.66 17.26 5.61
N GLU A 257 15.53 16.11 6.26
CA GLU A 257 16.33 15.78 7.43
C GLU A 257 17.79 15.44 7.05
N VAL A 258 17.99 14.72 5.94
CA VAL A 258 19.34 14.42 5.42
C VAL A 258 20.08 15.69 4.99
N ILE A 259 19.38 16.64 4.36
CA ILE A 259 19.93 17.95 3.96
C ILE A 259 20.11 18.86 5.18
N GLY A 260 19.06 18.99 5.99
CA GLY A 260 18.96 19.93 7.11
C GLY A 260 20.00 19.64 8.19
N ARG A 261 20.34 18.37 8.40
CA ARG A 261 21.44 17.97 9.29
C ARG A 261 22.83 18.08 8.67
N GLY A 262 22.93 18.47 7.40
CA GLY A 262 24.20 18.66 6.72
C GLY A 262 24.90 17.38 6.25
N TYR A 263 24.27 16.20 6.38
CA TYR A 263 24.90 14.94 5.95
C TYR A 263 25.30 14.97 4.48
N LEU A 264 24.40 15.46 3.62
CA LEU A 264 24.66 15.55 2.17
C LEU A 264 25.86 16.46 1.88
N LYS A 265 25.92 17.61 2.55
CA LYS A 265 27.03 18.56 2.43
C LYS A 265 28.34 17.93 2.90
N ASP A 266 28.35 17.31 4.07
CA ASP A 266 29.53 16.65 4.64
C ASP A 266 30.03 15.51 3.75
N TRP A 267 29.11 14.71 3.19
CA TRP A 267 29.47 13.62 2.27
C TRP A 267 30.06 14.15 0.97
N LEU A 268 29.51 15.22 0.41
CA LEU A 268 30.07 15.90 -0.74
C LEU A 268 31.45 16.49 -0.41
N GLU A 269 31.60 17.18 0.72
CA GLU A 269 32.87 17.78 1.13
C GLU A 269 33.98 16.75 1.34
N LYS A 270 33.64 15.57 1.88
CA LYS A 270 34.55 14.43 2.06
C LYS A 270 34.75 13.58 0.80
N SER A 271 34.01 13.84 -0.28
CA SER A 271 34.22 13.12 -1.54
C SER A 271 35.45 13.66 -2.27
N ASP A 272 36.31 12.73 -2.66
CA ASP A 272 37.46 12.96 -3.53
C ASP A 272 37.15 12.66 -5.00
N ILE A 273 35.91 12.23 -5.30
CA ILE A 273 35.47 11.93 -6.65
C ILE A 273 34.95 13.19 -7.31
N TYR A 274 35.48 13.48 -8.49
CA TYR A 274 35.03 14.58 -9.32
C TYR A 274 34.47 14.03 -10.64
N GLU A 275 33.28 14.47 -11.00
CA GLU A 275 32.68 14.20 -12.29
C GLU A 275 32.62 15.51 -13.10
N ARG A 276 32.88 15.41 -14.40
CA ARG A 276 32.59 16.51 -15.34
C ARG A 276 31.24 16.21 -15.98
N PRO A 277 30.17 16.93 -15.63
CA PRO A 277 28.91 16.79 -16.32
C PRO A 277 29.14 17.10 -17.81
N THR A 278 28.81 16.14 -18.67
CA THR A 278 28.56 16.44 -20.08
C THR A 278 27.27 17.24 -20.17
N ASP A 279 27.28 18.36 -20.90
CA ASP A 279 26.01 18.98 -21.27
C ASP A 279 25.23 18.11 -22.27
N GLU A 280 24.00 18.51 -22.60
CA GLU A 280 23.12 17.80 -23.55
C GLU A 280 23.77 17.58 -24.93
N TYR A 281 24.83 18.33 -25.27
CA TYR A 281 25.58 18.22 -26.52
C TYR A 281 26.89 17.44 -26.38
N GLY A 282 27.12 16.81 -25.23
CA GLY A 282 28.36 16.08 -24.95
C GLY A 282 29.59 16.98 -24.76
N LEU A 283 29.41 18.30 -24.66
CA LEU A 283 30.52 19.23 -24.48
C LEU A 283 30.88 19.35 -22.99
N MET A 284 32.16 19.19 -22.69
CA MET A 284 32.73 19.29 -21.35
C MET A 284 32.94 20.75 -20.94
N ARG A 285 31.87 21.55 -20.88
CA ARG A 285 31.95 22.98 -20.53
C ARG A 285 31.81 23.25 -19.03
N GLN A 286 31.35 22.28 -18.24
CA GLN A 286 31.09 22.47 -16.83
C GLN A 286 32.34 22.27 -15.96
N ARG A 287 32.44 23.05 -14.87
CA ARG A 287 33.46 22.85 -13.83
C ARG A 287 33.32 21.45 -13.24
N GLN A 288 34.44 20.84 -12.88
CA GLN A 288 34.43 19.59 -12.10
C GLN A 288 33.61 19.79 -10.83
N ARG A 289 32.64 18.91 -10.62
CA ARG A 289 31.79 18.89 -9.43
C ARG A 289 32.11 17.64 -8.63
N LYS A 290 32.02 17.77 -7.31
CA LYS A 290 32.15 16.61 -6.43
C LYS A 290 30.97 15.67 -6.66
N ASN A 291 31.24 14.38 -6.76
CA ASN A 291 30.25 13.36 -7.00
C ASN A 291 30.18 12.42 -5.80
N ILE A 292 28.96 12.05 -5.41
CA ILE A 292 28.71 11.00 -4.43
C ILE A 292 27.63 10.06 -4.96
N HIS A 293 27.70 8.81 -4.52
CA HIS A 293 26.63 7.84 -4.73
C HIS A 293 25.97 7.56 -3.38
N ILE A 294 24.66 7.76 -3.28
CA ILE A 294 23.86 7.45 -2.11
C ILE A 294 23.03 6.21 -2.45
N HIS A 295 23.31 5.11 -1.75
CA HIS A 295 22.52 3.89 -1.90
C HIS A 295 21.53 3.77 -0.73
N LEU A 296 20.24 3.70 -1.04
CA LEU A 296 19.17 3.63 -0.06
C LEU A 296 18.69 2.18 0.09
N THR A 297 18.84 1.61 1.28
CA THR A 297 18.26 0.30 1.60
C THR A 297 16.93 0.51 2.32
N LEU A 298 15.84 0.24 1.63
CA LEU A 298 14.47 0.43 2.13
C LEU A 298 14.04 -0.80 2.94
N VAL A 299 13.83 -0.64 4.25
CA VAL A 299 13.52 -1.73 5.17
C VAL A 299 12.06 -1.67 5.61
N SER A 300 11.28 -2.69 5.23
CA SER A 300 9.90 -2.88 5.69
C SER A 300 9.45 -4.33 5.52
N THR A 301 8.16 -4.62 5.74
CA THR A 301 7.53 -5.86 5.30
C THR A 301 7.45 -6.00 3.79
N ASP A 302 7.46 -7.25 3.32
CA ASP A 302 7.37 -7.65 1.91
C ASP A 302 6.22 -6.96 1.16
N TYR A 303 4.98 -7.04 1.65
CA TYR A 303 3.83 -6.43 1.00
C TYR A 303 3.99 -4.90 0.89
N HIS A 304 4.60 -4.26 1.89
CA HIS A 304 4.77 -2.82 1.93
C HIS A 304 5.77 -2.35 0.87
N LEU A 305 6.89 -3.06 0.72
CA LEU A 305 7.91 -2.76 -0.29
C LEU A 305 7.43 -3.13 -1.70
N CYS A 306 6.70 -4.24 -1.86
CA CYS A 306 6.03 -4.58 -3.11
C CYS A 306 5.08 -3.46 -3.56
N ASN A 307 4.27 -2.92 -2.64
CA ASN A 307 3.38 -1.80 -2.95
C ASN A 307 4.15 -0.55 -3.40
N LEU A 308 5.24 -0.21 -2.71
CA LEU A 308 6.08 0.94 -3.08
C LEU A 308 6.69 0.77 -4.48
N ASN A 309 7.19 -0.43 -4.79
CA ASN A 309 7.74 -0.76 -6.10
C ASN A 309 6.64 -0.72 -7.19
N ASP A 310 5.47 -1.31 -6.93
CA ASP A 310 4.36 -1.31 -7.87
C ASP A 310 3.85 0.11 -8.18
N ILE A 311 3.80 0.99 -7.16
CA ILE A 311 3.51 2.41 -7.38
C ILE A 311 4.58 3.06 -8.26
N HIS A 312 5.86 2.78 -8.00
CA HIS A 312 6.96 3.33 -8.80
C HIS A 312 6.87 2.94 -10.27
N VAL A 313 6.54 1.68 -10.56
CA VAL A 313 6.42 1.16 -11.93
C VAL A 313 5.13 1.65 -12.61
N ARG A 314 4.00 1.64 -11.90
CA ARG A 314 2.67 1.87 -12.51
C ARG A 314 2.23 3.34 -12.53
N SER A 315 2.63 4.11 -11.52
CA SER A 315 2.35 5.55 -11.39
C SER A 315 3.62 6.34 -11.05
N PRO A 316 4.61 6.44 -11.98
CA PRO A 316 5.89 7.09 -11.71
C PRO A 316 5.79 8.53 -11.24
N ARG A 317 4.75 9.26 -11.68
CA ARG A 317 4.49 10.65 -11.28
C ARG A 317 4.08 10.78 -9.81
N GLN A 318 3.42 9.77 -9.27
CA GLN A 318 2.96 9.73 -7.88
C GLN A 318 3.91 8.93 -6.98
N SER A 319 4.98 8.40 -7.55
CA SER A 319 5.95 7.57 -6.85
C SER A 319 6.73 8.38 -5.80
N PRO A 320 6.70 7.97 -4.52
CA PRO A 320 7.56 8.58 -3.50
C PRO A 320 9.05 8.45 -3.83
N LEU A 321 9.45 7.38 -4.56
CA LEU A 321 10.84 7.14 -4.94
C LEU A 321 11.31 8.08 -6.04
N ASN A 322 10.46 8.39 -7.01
CA ASN A 322 10.79 9.34 -8.06
C ASN A 322 10.94 10.76 -7.48
N ALA A 323 10.04 11.14 -6.57
CA ALA A 323 10.13 12.39 -5.85
C ALA A 323 11.41 12.47 -4.99
N LEU A 324 11.76 11.39 -4.30
CA LEU A 324 12.98 11.26 -3.52
C LEU A 324 14.23 11.49 -4.37
N GLN A 325 14.35 10.79 -5.51
CA GLN A 325 15.44 10.96 -6.47
C GLN A 325 15.59 12.43 -6.90
N HIS A 326 14.51 13.04 -7.40
CA HIS A 326 14.53 14.43 -7.85
C HIS A 326 14.96 15.41 -6.75
N LYS A 327 14.56 15.17 -5.50
CA LYS A 327 14.90 16.05 -4.38
C LYS A 327 16.35 15.87 -3.92
N ILE A 328 16.89 14.65 -3.93
CA ILE A 328 18.32 14.40 -3.69
C ILE A 328 19.16 15.11 -4.75
N ASP A 329 18.79 14.96 -6.02
CA ASP A 329 19.48 15.60 -7.16
C ASP A 329 19.44 17.13 -7.04
N HIS A 330 18.27 17.69 -6.74
CA HIS A 330 18.10 19.12 -6.53
C HIS A 330 18.97 19.62 -5.36
N ALA A 331 18.99 18.91 -4.24
CA ALA A 331 19.76 19.28 -3.07
C ALA A 331 21.27 19.22 -3.29
N ALA A 332 21.76 18.21 -4.00
CA ALA A 332 23.17 18.12 -4.36
C ALA A 332 23.60 19.28 -5.26
N ASN A 333 22.74 19.72 -6.18
CA ASN A 333 22.97 20.90 -7.01
C ASN A 333 23.11 22.19 -6.20
N VAL A 334 22.35 22.36 -5.10
CA VAL A 334 22.50 23.51 -4.17
C VAL A 334 23.92 23.57 -3.61
N TYR A 335 24.54 22.41 -3.33
CA TYR A 335 25.92 22.30 -2.85
C TYR A 335 26.97 22.25 -3.97
N LYS A 336 26.60 22.54 -5.22
CA LYS A 336 27.47 22.44 -6.41
C LYS A 336 28.07 21.05 -6.61
N GLY A 337 27.40 20.02 -6.09
CA GLY A 337 27.76 18.62 -6.23
C GLY A 337 26.87 17.90 -7.24
N ILE A 338 27.14 16.62 -7.40
CA ILE A 338 26.31 15.63 -8.07
C ILE A 338 26.07 14.53 -7.03
N ALA A 339 24.80 14.19 -6.80
CA ALA A 339 24.45 12.99 -6.04
C ALA A 339 23.73 12.06 -7.00
N LYS A 340 24.22 10.84 -7.13
CA LYS A 340 23.47 9.76 -7.76
C LYS A 340 22.79 9.00 -6.64
N SER A 341 21.50 8.73 -6.73
CA SER A 341 20.83 7.78 -5.84
C SER A 341 20.48 6.48 -6.55
N SER A 342 20.62 5.38 -5.81
CA SER A 342 20.00 4.09 -6.13
C SER A 342 19.34 3.54 -4.87
N TRP A 343 18.51 2.50 -5.02
CA TRP A 343 17.88 1.85 -3.88
C TRP A 343 17.74 0.35 -4.08
N CYS A 344 17.73 -0.38 -2.96
CA CYS A 344 17.32 -1.77 -2.89
C CYS A 344 16.28 -1.95 -1.76
N PHE A 345 15.64 -3.10 -1.74
CA PHE A 345 14.56 -3.43 -0.83
C PHE A 345 15.00 -4.55 0.12
N ARG A 346 14.97 -4.28 1.43
CA ARG A 346 15.21 -5.29 2.46
C ARG A 346 13.88 -5.63 3.15
N TYR A 347 13.31 -6.76 2.78
CA TYR A 347 12.00 -7.15 3.30
C TYR A 347 12.11 -7.99 4.59
N ALA A 348 11.10 -7.86 5.42
CA ALA A 348 10.73 -8.83 6.45
C ALA A 348 9.46 -9.55 5.99
N THR A 349 9.40 -10.86 6.19
CA THR A 349 8.17 -11.61 5.87
C THR A 349 7.08 -11.25 6.86
N TYR A 350 5.88 -11.01 6.36
CA TYR A 350 4.73 -10.75 7.22
C TYR A 350 4.45 -11.93 8.17
N PRO A 351 4.52 -11.74 9.50
CA PRO A 351 4.61 -12.87 10.45
C PRO A 351 3.30 -13.66 10.63
N TYR A 352 2.17 -13.12 10.16
CA TYR A 352 0.85 -13.69 10.43
C TYR A 352 0.35 -14.67 9.39
N VAL A 353 0.98 -14.73 8.21
CA VAL A 353 0.64 -15.72 7.17
C VAL A 353 0.76 -17.15 7.71
N TYR A 354 1.72 -17.36 8.62
CA TYR A 354 2.04 -18.65 9.22
C TYR A 354 1.69 -18.70 10.72
N SER A 355 0.73 -17.88 11.15
CA SER A 355 0.30 -17.89 12.55
C SER A 355 -0.30 -19.24 12.92
N LYS A 356 0.04 -19.75 14.11
CA LYS A 356 -0.60 -20.95 14.69
C LYS A 356 -2.08 -20.72 15.03
N SER A 357 -2.48 -19.46 15.22
CA SER A 357 -3.89 -19.11 15.43
C SER A 357 -4.58 -19.02 14.08
N GLU A 358 -5.56 -19.89 13.85
CA GLU A 358 -6.37 -19.90 12.62
C GLU A 358 -7.04 -18.55 12.36
N VAL A 359 -7.52 -17.89 13.41
CA VAL A 359 -8.12 -16.55 13.34
C VAL A 359 -7.12 -15.53 12.84
N ALA A 360 -5.93 -15.49 13.45
CA ALA A 360 -4.89 -14.54 13.05
C ALA A 360 -4.35 -14.82 11.65
N ALA A 361 -4.26 -16.10 11.25
CA ALA A 361 -3.86 -16.48 9.90
C ALA A 361 -4.92 -16.08 8.87
N PHE A 362 -6.21 -16.30 9.16
CA PHE A 362 -7.32 -15.86 8.32
C PHE A 362 -7.34 -14.34 8.16
N LEU A 363 -7.33 -13.59 9.27
CA LEU A 363 -7.32 -12.13 9.25
C LEU A 363 -6.07 -11.60 8.53
N GLY A 364 -4.90 -12.19 8.80
CA GLY A 364 -3.66 -11.85 8.09
C GLY A 364 -3.74 -12.05 6.58
N LYS A 365 -4.39 -13.13 6.10
CA LYS A 365 -4.64 -13.34 4.66
C LYS A 365 -5.56 -12.25 4.09
N CYS A 366 -6.69 -11.98 4.75
CA CYS A 366 -7.62 -10.92 4.36
C CYS A 366 -6.93 -9.56 4.30
N TYR A 367 -6.09 -9.25 5.29
CA TYR A 367 -5.30 -8.03 5.34
C TYR A 367 -4.34 -7.94 4.15
N LEU A 368 -3.50 -8.96 3.91
CA LEU A 368 -2.56 -8.97 2.78
C LEU A 368 -3.25 -8.78 1.43
N MET A 369 -4.40 -9.43 1.22
CA MET A 369 -5.18 -9.26 -0.01
C MET A 369 -5.68 -7.82 -0.18
N SER A 370 -6.07 -7.17 0.91
CA SER A 370 -6.42 -5.74 0.85
C SER A 370 -5.21 -4.87 0.49
N GLN A 371 -4.01 -5.21 0.98
CA GLN A 371 -2.79 -4.44 0.73
C GLN A 371 -2.38 -4.43 -0.75
N VAL A 372 -2.72 -5.48 -1.52
CA VAL A 372 -2.50 -5.53 -2.98
C VAL A 372 -3.23 -4.40 -3.72
N LEU A 373 -4.28 -3.82 -3.14
CA LEU A 373 -5.04 -2.72 -3.75
C LEU A 373 -4.47 -1.33 -3.42
N ARG A 374 -3.40 -1.21 -2.62
CA ARG A 374 -2.79 0.09 -2.30
C ARG A 374 -2.21 0.80 -3.53
N PRO A 375 -1.45 0.15 -4.43
CA PRO A 375 -0.98 0.80 -5.65
C PRO A 375 -2.14 1.26 -6.55
N LEU A 376 -3.22 0.48 -6.56
CA LEU A 376 -4.44 0.83 -7.29
C LEU A 376 -5.11 2.07 -6.72
N LEU A 377 -5.17 2.23 -5.40
CA LEU A 377 -5.69 3.45 -4.77
C LEU A 377 -4.90 4.69 -5.20
N VAL A 378 -3.57 4.59 -5.23
CA VAL A 378 -2.71 5.68 -5.69
C VAL A 378 -3.05 6.05 -7.14
N ASN A 379 -3.05 5.07 -8.05
CA ASN A 379 -3.43 5.31 -9.45
C ASN A 379 -4.85 5.88 -9.59
N LEU A 380 -5.85 5.38 -8.83
CA LEU A 380 -7.21 5.92 -8.87
C LEU A 380 -7.27 7.39 -8.44
N ARG A 381 -6.48 7.80 -7.45
CA ARG A 381 -6.36 9.22 -7.07
C ARG A 381 -5.72 10.03 -8.21
N GLY A 382 -4.72 9.49 -8.90
CA GLY A 382 -4.15 10.11 -10.10
C GLY A 382 -5.15 10.24 -11.25
N VAL A 383 -5.96 9.23 -11.49
CA VAL A 383 -7.02 9.27 -12.52
C VAL A 383 -8.06 10.33 -12.17
N ALA A 384 -8.52 10.35 -10.91
CA ALA A 384 -9.53 11.30 -10.45
C ALA A 384 -9.04 12.76 -10.44
N ASN A 385 -7.80 13.00 -9.96
CA ASN A 385 -7.32 14.36 -9.70
C ASN A 385 -6.43 14.93 -10.81
N GLU A 386 -5.69 14.09 -11.52
CA GLU A 386 -4.62 14.50 -12.45
C GLU A 386 -4.86 14.02 -13.89
N GLY A 387 -5.94 13.26 -14.12
CA GLY A 387 -6.22 12.67 -15.42
C GLY A 387 -5.21 11.59 -15.82
N GLU A 388 -4.63 10.87 -14.87
CA GLU A 388 -3.83 9.68 -15.18
C GLU A 388 -4.66 8.60 -15.89
N PHE A 389 -3.97 7.65 -16.52
CA PHE A 389 -4.62 6.54 -17.20
C PHE A 389 -4.97 5.41 -16.21
N PHE A 390 -6.23 4.95 -16.24
CA PHE A 390 -6.67 3.79 -15.47
C PHE A 390 -6.33 2.51 -16.23
N GLN A 391 -5.34 1.77 -15.75
CA GLN A 391 -4.87 0.55 -16.41
C GLN A 391 -5.84 -0.62 -16.24
N ARG A 392 -6.01 -1.45 -17.28
CA ARG A 392 -6.86 -2.65 -17.25
C ARG A 392 -6.45 -3.64 -16.15
N ASP A 393 -5.15 -3.73 -15.86
CA ASP A 393 -4.64 -4.62 -14.80
C ASP A 393 -5.05 -4.14 -13.40
N ASN A 394 -5.31 -2.85 -13.22
CA ASN A 394 -5.89 -2.34 -11.97
C ASN A 394 -7.32 -2.88 -11.81
N TYR A 395 -8.14 -2.83 -12.85
CA TYR A 395 -9.48 -3.44 -12.80
C TYR A 395 -9.43 -4.94 -12.49
N ARG A 396 -8.50 -5.68 -13.12
CA ARG A 396 -8.30 -7.12 -12.85
C ARG A 396 -7.92 -7.38 -11.40
N ALA A 397 -6.97 -6.61 -10.85
CA ALA A 397 -6.56 -6.72 -9.46
C ALA A 397 -7.75 -6.47 -8.50
N LEU A 398 -8.59 -5.47 -8.80
CA LEU A 398 -9.79 -5.15 -8.02
C LEU A 398 -10.81 -6.31 -8.01
N VAL A 399 -11.14 -6.83 -9.20
CA VAL A 399 -12.09 -7.95 -9.36
C VAL A 399 -11.54 -9.23 -8.73
N GLY A 400 -10.27 -9.55 -8.98
CA GLY A 400 -9.59 -10.73 -8.45
C GLY A 400 -9.52 -10.72 -6.92
N THR A 401 -9.14 -9.58 -6.34
CA THR A 401 -9.10 -9.40 -4.88
C THR A 401 -10.48 -9.57 -4.26
N ARG A 402 -11.51 -8.93 -4.85
CA ARG A 402 -12.88 -9.07 -4.38
C ARG A 402 -13.33 -10.53 -4.38
N ARG A 403 -13.12 -11.26 -5.48
CA ARG A 403 -13.51 -12.66 -5.60
C ARG A 403 -12.84 -13.52 -4.55
N ALA A 404 -11.53 -13.39 -4.42
CA ALA A 404 -10.77 -14.24 -3.51
C ALA A 404 -11.16 -13.94 -2.04
N LEU A 405 -11.45 -12.69 -1.68
CA LEU A 405 -11.96 -12.36 -0.34
C LEU A 405 -13.37 -12.93 -0.10
N VAL A 406 -14.27 -12.87 -1.10
CA VAL A 406 -15.59 -13.51 -1.01
C VAL A 406 -15.44 -15.02 -0.78
N GLY A 407 -14.56 -15.69 -1.54
CA GLY A 407 -14.30 -17.11 -1.36
C GLY A 407 -13.81 -17.47 0.05
N LEU A 408 -12.88 -16.69 0.61
CA LEU A 408 -12.41 -16.88 1.99
C LEU A 408 -13.54 -16.71 3.01
N VAL A 409 -14.39 -15.69 2.86
CA VAL A 409 -15.51 -15.46 3.78
C VAL A 409 -16.58 -16.56 3.65
N GLU A 410 -16.84 -17.06 2.44
CA GLU A 410 -17.75 -18.17 2.21
C GLU A 410 -17.22 -19.48 2.82
N GLU A 411 -15.93 -19.77 2.72
CA GLU A 411 -15.29 -20.93 3.34
C GLU A 411 -15.49 -20.96 4.87
N VAL A 412 -15.29 -19.80 5.53
CA VAL A 412 -15.54 -19.67 6.98
C VAL A 412 -17.02 -19.88 7.32
N ASN A 413 -17.93 -19.37 6.49
CA ASN A 413 -19.36 -19.55 6.71
C ASN A 413 -19.81 -21.00 6.51
N ASN A 414 -19.33 -21.67 5.47
CA ASN A 414 -19.67 -23.07 5.19
C ASN A 414 -19.15 -23.98 6.32
N SER A 415 -17.90 -23.77 6.75
CA SER A 415 -17.30 -24.50 7.89
C SER A 415 -18.11 -24.31 9.18
N PHE A 416 -18.65 -23.11 9.41
CA PHE A 416 -19.55 -22.84 10.53
C PHE A 416 -20.85 -23.63 10.44
N HIS A 417 -21.48 -23.67 9.26
CA HIS A 417 -22.73 -24.39 9.04
C HIS A 417 -22.57 -25.90 9.19
N GLU A 418 -21.50 -26.47 8.64
CA GLU A 418 -21.17 -27.89 8.81
C GLU A 418 -20.95 -28.25 10.28
N THR A 419 -20.18 -27.43 11.01
CA THR A 419 -19.93 -27.63 12.44
C THR A 419 -21.23 -27.54 13.25
N LYS A 420 -22.10 -26.57 12.94
CA LYS A 420 -23.38 -26.40 13.62
C LYS A 420 -24.33 -27.59 13.42
N ASN A 421 -24.37 -28.15 12.21
CA ASN A 421 -25.20 -29.31 11.90
C ASN A 421 -24.65 -30.59 12.56
N ASN A 422 -23.32 -30.72 12.67
CA ASN A 422 -22.68 -31.89 13.27
C ASN A 422 -22.66 -31.84 14.82
N GLN A 423 -22.69 -30.65 15.42
CA GLN A 423 -22.65 -30.46 16.88
C GLN A 423 -23.87 -30.98 17.65
N GLU A 424 -24.96 -31.36 16.98
CA GLU A 424 -26.01 -32.14 17.63
C GLU A 424 -25.53 -33.52 18.11
N SER A 425 -24.31 -33.96 17.72
CA SER A 425 -23.79 -35.31 18.03
C SER A 425 -22.42 -35.40 18.71
N ALA A 426 -21.62 -34.33 18.82
CA ALA A 426 -20.29 -34.40 19.47
C ALA A 426 -19.86 -33.08 20.14
N PHE A 427 -19.62 -33.15 21.47
CA PHE A 427 -19.35 -32.02 22.37
C PHE A 427 -17.86 -31.61 22.45
N THR A 428 -17.08 -31.70 21.36
CA THR A 428 -15.62 -31.47 21.43
C THR A 428 -15.18 -30.21 20.67
N THR A 429 -15.07 -29.11 21.42
CA THR A 429 -13.98 -28.10 21.49
C THR A 429 -13.12 -27.71 20.27
N LEU A 430 -13.52 -27.96 19.02
CA LEU A 430 -12.87 -27.27 17.89
C LEU A 430 -13.43 -25.83 17.81
N GLY A 431 -12.57 -24.86 18.09
CA GLY A 431 -12.91 -23.45 18.16
C GLY A 431 -13.51 -22.98 16.83
N ASN A 432 -14.78 -22.59 16.86
CA ASN A 432 -15.46 -22.14 15.67
C ASN A 432 -14.92 -20.76 15.26
N LEU A 433 -14.08 -20.70 14.22
CA LEU A 433 -13.45 -19.48 13.70
C LEU A 433 -14.45 -18.31 13.58
N LYS A 434 -15.67 -18.57 13.10
CA LYS A 434 -16.71 -17.54 13.00
C LYS A 434 -17.16 -17.00 14.37
N ALA A 435 -17.26 -17.85 15.39
CA ALA A 435 -17.59 -17.41 16.74
C ALA A 435 -16.47 -16.55 17.34
N GLU A 436 -15.20 -16.85 17.04
CA GLU A 436 -14.08 -16.00 17.43
C GLU A 436 -14.08 -14.66 16.67
N LEU A 437 -14.35 -14.66 15.36
CA LEU A 437 -14.51 -13.42 14.58
C LEU A 437 -15.64 -12.53 15.11
N GLN A 438 -16.73 -13.12 15.60
CA GLN A 438 -17.84 -12.39 16.22
C GLN A 438 -17.48 -11.77 17.57
N LYS A 439 -16.53 -12.38 18.31
CA LYS A 439 -16.01 -11.81 19.57
C LYS A 439 -15.01 -10.69 19.31
N THR A 440 -14.34 -10.67 18.16
CA THR A 440 -13.43 -9.59 17.78
C THR A 440 -14.22 -8.32 17.47
N ILE A 441 -14.13 -7.35 18.39
CA ILE A 441 -14.80 -6.06 18.28
C ILE A 441 -13.88 -5.06 17.56
N VAL A 442 -14.38 -4.42 16.52
CA VAL A 442 -13.65 -3.46 15.68
C VAL A 442 -14.29 -2.08 15.80
N LYS A 443 -13.47 -1.04 15.97
CA LYS A 443 -13.92 0.36 15.96
C LYS A 443 -14.16 0.84 14.53
N THR A 444 -15.32 1.42 14.27
CA THR A 444 -15.74 1.84 12.93
C THR A 444 -15.37 3.31 12.65
N PRO A 445 -15.02 3.66 11.41
CA PRO A 445 -14.60 5.02 11.06
C PRO A 445 -15.74 6.05 11.10
N VAL A 446 -16.96 5.67 10.74
CA VAL A 446 -18.01 6.65 10.38
C VAL A 446 -18.82 7.16 11.58
N GLN A 447 -18.87 6.45 12.72
CA GLN A 447 -19.79 6.81 13.82
C GLN A 447 -19.27 6.53 15.23
N GLY A 448 -17.98 6.20 15.41
CA GLY A 448 -17.46 5.77 16.72
C GLY A 448 -18.12 4.50 17.28
N GLY A 449 -18.99 3.85 16.51
CA GLY A 449 -19.62 2.60 16.85
C GLY A 449 -18.60 1.46 16.78
N THR A 450 -18.88 0.40 17.51
CA THR A 450 -18.15 -0.86 17.43
C THR A 450 -18.96 -1.87 16.62
N MET A 451 -18.33 -2.61 15.71
CA MET A 451 -18.96 -3.73 15.02
C MET A 451 -18.07 -4.99 15.12
N SER A 452 -18.66 -6.17 15.01
CA SER A 452 -17.90 -7.42 14.96
C SER A 452 -17.11 -7.53 13.65
N ALA A 453 -16.00 -8.28 13.66
CA ALA A 453 -15.11 -8.38 12.51
C ALA A 453 -15.80 -8.99 11.27
N ASP A 454 -16.75 -9.92 11.45
CA ASP A 454 -17.55 -10.49 10.36
C ASP A 454 -18.42 -9.43 9.66
N VAL A 455 -19.10 -8.58 10.43
CA VAL A 455 -19.91 -7.46 9.90
C VAL A 455 -19.02 -6.42 9.21
N ALA A 456 -17.84 -6.15 9.76
CA ALA A 456 -16.85 -5.25 9.14
C ALA A 456 -16.38 -5.76 7.78
N LEU A 457 -16.06 -7.07 7.69
CA LEU A 457 -15.67 -7.72 6.45
C LEU A 457 -16.79 -7.65 5.38
N GLU A 458 -18.04 -7.92 5.77
CA GLU A 458 -19.19 -7.80 4.86
C GLU A 458 -19.37 -6.36 4.34
N SER A 459 -19.22 -5.37 5.23
CA SER A 459 -19.30 -3.94 4.87
C SER A 459 -18.18 -3.54 3.92
N ALA A 460 -16.96 -4.00 4.17
CA ALA A 460 -15.81 -3.76 3.30
C ALA A 460 -16.06 -4.35 1.90
N LEU A 461 -16.50 -5.62 1.81
CA LEU A 461 -16.80 -6.29 0.54
C LEU A 461 -17.90 -5.60 -0.27
N LEU A 462 -18.92 -5.06 0.41
CA LEU A 462 -19.95 -4.23 -0.22
C LEU A 462 -19.35 -2.98 -0.87
N SER A 463 -18.47 -2.27 -0.15
CA SER A 463 -17.82 -1.07 -0.65
C SER A 463 -16.88 -1.38 -1.81
N LEU A 464 -16.08 -2.45 -1.72
CA LEU A 464 -15.25 -2.93 -2.81
C LEU A 464 -16.09 -3.29 -4.06
N GLY A 465 -17.25 -3.92 -3.87
CA GLY A 465 -18.20 -4.19 -4.96
C GLY A 465 -18.68 -2.91 -5.66
N ARG A 466 -19.02 -1.87 -4.89
CA ARG A 466 -19.40 -0.57 -5.45
C ARG A 466 -18.25 0.09 -6.22
N CYS A 467 -17.03 0.02 -5.69
CA CYS A 467 -15.84 0.50 -6.39
C CYS A 467 -15.68 -0.19 -7.75
N VAL A 468 -15.79 -1.53 -7.79
CA VAL A 468 -15.76 -2.32 -9.03
C VAL A 468 -16.83 -1.86 -10.02
N ASP A 469 -18.07 -1.66 -9.58
CA ASP A 469 -19.16 -1.24 -10.45
C ASP A 469 -18.94 0.15 -11.06
N LEU A 470 -18.41 1.10 -10.28
CA LEU A 470 -18.14 2.47 -10.72
C LEU A 470 -17.03 2.52 -11.79
N VAL A 471 -15.97 1.75 -11.62
CA VAL A 471 -14.82 1.75 -12.55
C VAL A 471 -14.95 0.73 -13.69
N ARG A 472 -15.97 -0.13 -13.65
CA ARG A 472 -16.21 -1.18 -14.67
C ARG A 472 -16.15 -0.64 -16.10
N PRO A 473 -16.81 0.49 -16.46
CA PRO A 473 -16.80 0.95 -17.84
C PRO A 473 -15.39 1.19 -18.40
N ALA A 474 -14.48 1.72 -17.57
CA ALA A 474 -13.08 1.90 -17.95
C ALA A 474 -12.32 0.56 -17.99
N GLY A 475 -12.54 -0.31 -17.00
CA GLY A 475 -11.86 -1.61 -16.91
C GLY A 475 -12.23 -2.61 -18.01
N THR A 476 -13.46 -2.55 -18.52
CA THR A 476 -13.95 -3.42 -19.60
C THR A 476 -13.86 -2.78 -20.98
N LEU A 477 -13.24 -1.59 -21.09
CA LEU A 477 -13.18 -0.81 -22.35
C LEU A 477 -14.57 -0.61 -22.98
N SER A 478 -15.58 -0.37 -22.14
CA SER A 478 -16.94 -0.06 -22.60
C SER A 478 -16.94 1.25 -23.39
N ALA A 479 -17.89 1.39 -24.32
CA ALA A 479 -18.11 2.65 -25.04
C ALA A 479 -18.52 3.81 -24.10
N THR A 480 -19.00 3.50 -22.90
CA THR A 480 -19.37 4.48 -21.89
C THR A 480 -18.15 4.92 -21.08
N SER A 481 -17.84 6.23 -21.07
CA SER A 481 -16.83 6.80 -20.19
C SER A 481 -17.30 6.83 -18.73
N VAL A 482 -16.34 6.76 -17.80
CA VAL A 482 -16.59 6.95 -16.36
C VAL A 482 -16.57 8.45 -16.06
N SER A 483 -17.59 8.97 -15.37
CA SER A 483 -17.67 10.38 -15.03
C SER A 483 -16.66 10.75 -13.93
N HIS A 484 -16.26 12.02 -13.85
CA HIS A 484 -15.39 12.49 -12.76
C HIS A 484 -15.99 12.22 -11.37
N ALA A 485 -17.30 12.37 -11.22
CA ALA A 485 -17.99 12.06 -9.96
C ALA A 485 -17.86 10.58 -9.60
N ASP A 486 -18.06 9.68 -10.58
CA ASP A 486 -17.90 8.24 -10.35
C ASP A 486 -16.44 7.86 -9.99
N TRP A 487 -15.44 8.56 -10.54
CA TRP A 487 -14.03 8.37 -10.14
C TRP A 487 -13.77 8.79 -8.70
N THR A 488 -14.26 9.96 -8.27
CA THR A 488 -14.14 10.42 -6.88
C THR A 488 -14.89 9.49 -5.92
N ASP A 489 -16.07 9.02 -6.30
CA ASP A 489 -16.83 8.05 -5.51
C ASP A 489 -16.08 6.70 -5.41
N ALA A 490 -15.46 6.23 -6.51
CA ALA A 490 -14.68 5.00 -6.51
C ALA A 490 -13.46 5.07 -5.58
N VAL A 491 -12.76 6.21 -5.55
CA VAL A 491 -11.68 6.47 -4.59
C VAL A 491 -12.21 6.38 -3.16
N THR A 492 -13.32 7.07 -2.87
CA THR A 492 -13.94 7.06 -1.54
C THR A 492 -14.34 5.64 -1.08
N GLN A 493 -14.92 4.84 -1.98
CA GLN A 493 -15.27 3.45 -1.68
C GLN A 493 -14.03 2.60 -1.40
N LEU A 494 -12.97 2.75 -2.20
CA LEU A 494 -11.75 1.98 -2.00
C LEU A 494 -11.01 2.37 -0.70
N GLU A 495 -10.97 3.66 -0.38
CA GLU A 495 -10.42 4.16 0.89
C GLU A 495 -11.16 3.59 2.09
N TYR A 496 -12.51 3.61 2.05
CA TYR A 496 -13.34 3.01 3.08
C TYR A 496 -13.06 1.50 3.22
N PHE A 497 -13.00 0.77 2.10
CA PHE A 497 -12.63 -0.66 2.11
C PHE A 497 -11.27 -0.88 2.80
N LEU A 498 -10.24 -0.15 2.40
CA LEU A 498 -8.88 -0.32 2.94
C LEU A 498 -8.78 0.05 4.42
N ASP A 499 -9.44 1.12 4.86
CA ASP A 499 -9.48 1.53 6.27
C ASP A 499 -10.20 0.48 7.13
N VAL A 500 -11.35 -0.02 6.69
CA VAL A 500 -12.07 -1.09 7.40
C VAL A 500 -11.23 -2.35 7.48
N MET A 501 -10.67 -2.82 6.36
CA MET A 501 -9.83 -4.02 6.31
C MET A 501 -8.62 -3.91 7.22
N GLN A 502 -7.97 -2.76 7.26
CA GLN A 502 -6.85 -2.55 8.15
C GLN A 502 -7.25 -2.66 9.62
N ARG A 503 -8.34 -2.01 10.03
CA ARG A 503 -8.78 -2.02 11.43
C ARG A 503 -9.32 -3.39 11.87
N CYS A 504 -9.97 -4.13 10.96
CA CYS A 504 -10.58 -5.42 11.31
C CYS A 504 -9.68 -6.64 11.05
N CYS A 505 -8.76 -6.55 10.10
CA CYS A 505 -7.98 -7.70 9.65
C CYS A 505 -6.50 -7.63 9.99
N ASP A 506 -5.92 -6.48 10.37
CA ASP A 506 -4.53 -6.47 10.81
C ASP A 506 -4.44 -7.17 12.17
N PRO A 507 -3.94 -8.42 12.25
CA PRO A 507 -3.83 -9.17 13.49
C PRO A 507 -2.59 -8.74 14.29
N ASP A 508 -2.00 -7.59 13.93
CA ASP A 508 -0.78 -7.13 14.56
C ASP A 508 -0.99 -6.79 16.03
N ARG A 509 -0.08 -7.28 16.87
CA ARG A 509 -0.17 -7.17 18.32
C ARG A 509 1.08 -6.56 18.91
N PRO A 510 0.97 -5.89 20.07
CA PRO A 510 2.13 -5.45 20.83
C PRO A 510 3.03 -6.66 21.09
N LEU A 511 4.33 -6.48 20.89
CA LEU A 511 5.35 -7.46 21.23
C LEU A 511 5.75 -7.24 22.71
N PRO A 512 5.40 -8.18 23.60
CA PRO A 512 5.73 -8.04 25.01
C PRO A 512 7.24 -7.96 25.20
N ALA A 513 7.71 -7.16 26.17
CA ALA A 513 9.13 -7.02 26.46
C ALA A 513 9.83 -8.37 26.76
N CYS A 514 9.12 -9.35 27.35
CA CYS A 514 9.64 -10.69 27.61
C CYS A 514 9.88 -11.52 26.35
N ASP A 515 9.31 -11.12 25.21
CA ASP A 515 9.46 -11.80 23.93
C ASP A 515 10.54 -11.16 23.05
N TRP A 516 11.11 -10.01 23.43
CA TRP A 516 12.15 -9.33 22.66
C TRP A 516 13.38 -10.23 22.43
N GLY A 517 13.78 -11.01 23.44
CA GLY A 517 14.88 -11.96 23.33
C GLY A 517 14.57 -13.23 22.51
N LYS A 518 13.28 -13.52 22.27
CA LYS A 518 12.86 -14.69 21.46
C LYS A 518 13.04 -14.44 19.96
N LEU A 519 13.05 -13.18 19.56
CA LEU A 519 13.41 -12.72 18.22
C LEU A 519 14.93 -12.79 18.01
N SER A 520 15.53 -13.95 18.24
CA SER A 520 16.95 -14.13 17.96
C SER A 520 17.18 -14.05 16.44
N LEU A 521 18.33 -13.49 16.05
CA LEU A 521 18.70 -13.40 14.64
C LEU A 521 18.82 -14.80 13.98
N GLU A 522 19.03 -15.83 14.80
CA GLU A 522 19.20 -17.23 14.40
C GLU A 522 17.87 -17.98 14.22
N ASN A 523 16.89 -17.73 15.10
CA ASN A 523 15.58 -18.42 15.07
C ASN A 523 14.80 -18.16 13.78
N VAL A 524 15.11 -17.06 13.11
CA VAL A 524 14.46 -16.73 11.84
C VAL A 524 14.96 -17.63 10.71
N LYS A 525 16.16 -18.23 10.77
CA LYS A 525 16.63 -19.17 9.74
C LYS A 525 15.76 -20.44 9.68
N THR A 526 15.33 -20.94 10.84
CA THR A 526 14.59 -22.21 10.95
C THR A 526 13.13 -22.14 10.51
N SER A 527 12.49 -20.97 10.55
CA SER A 527 11.11 -20.81 10.10
C SER A 527 10.95 -20.84 8.58
N PHE A 528 12.03 -20.65 7.80
CA PHE A 528 11.96 -20.62 6.33
C PHE A 528 12.35 -21.94 5.66
N SER A 529 13.15 -22.79 6.31
CA SER A 529 13.66 -24.03 5.69
C SER A 529 12.73 -25.24 5.85
N THR A 530 11.68 -25.18 6.67
CA THR A 530 10.96 -26.38 7.15
C THR A 530 9.50 -26.48 6.70
N THR A 531 9.00 -25.55 5.88
CA THR A 531 7.62 -25.51 5.40
C THR A 531 7.55 -25.73 3.89
N THR A 532 7.97 -26.91 3.43
CA THR A 532 7.69 -27.41 2.07
C THR A 532 6.27 -28.00 1.94
N GLY A 533 5.47 -28.00 3.01
CA GLY A 533 4.05 -28.36 2.99
C GLY A 533 3.14 -27.13 2.98
N LEU A 534 3.01 -26.46 1.82
CA LEU A 534 1.95 -25.47 1.60
C LEU A 534 0.62 -26.19 1.29
N PRO A 535 -0.53 -25.70 1.79
CA PRO A 535 -1.84 -26.22 1.38
C PRO A 535 -2.05 -26.03 -0.13
N HIS A 536 -2.47 -27.10 -0.82
CA HIS A 536 -2.57 -27.23 -2.28
C HIS A 536 -3.43 -26.19 -3.03
N SER A 537 -4.09 -25.25 -2.35
CA SER A 537 -4.96 -24.26 -3.00
C SER A 537 -4.24 -23.00 -3.52
N PHE A 538 -2.93 -22.86 -3.29
CA PHE A 538 -2.09 -21.80 -3.87
C PHE A 538 -0.92 -22.35 -4.70
N ASN A 539 -1.16 -23.44 -5.44
CA ASN A 539 -0.18 -24.00 -6.36
C ASN A 539 -0.15 -23.20 -7.68
N HIS A 540 0.61 -22.10 -7.68
CA HIS A 540 1.38 -21.74 -8.85
C HIS A 540 2.81 -22.20 -8.59
N ASP A 541 3.39 -22.99 -9.50
CA ASP A 541 4.71 -23.62 -9.39
C ASP A 541 5.82 -22.60 -9.02
N ILE A 542 6.10 -22.42 -7.73
CA ILE A 542 7.29 -21.72 -7.25
C ILE A 542 8.41 -22.75 -7.18
N LYS A 543 9.23 -22.79 -8.23
CA LYS A 543 10.50 -23.52 -8.22
C LYS A 543 11.50 -22.75 -7.35
N LEU A 544 11.97 -23.38 -6.27
CA LEU A 544 13.04 -22.83 -5.43
C LEU A 544 14.39 -23.17 -6.06
N TYR A 545 15.21 -22.15 -6.30
CA TYR A 545 16.56 -22.31 -6.84
C TYR A 545 17.58 -22.00 -5.76
N ARG A 546 18.63 -22.84 -5.67
CA ARG A 546 19.82 -22.54 -4.87
C ARG A 546 20.89 -21.98 -5.79
N TYR A 547 21.49 -20.86 -5.39
CA TYR A 547 22.65 -20.31 -6.07
C TYR A 547 23.90 -21.12 -5.71
N ASP A 548 24.59 -21.64 -6.75
CA ASP A 548 25.91 -22.25 -6.72
C ASP A 548 26.84 -21.42 -7.63
N PRO A 549 28.15 -21.31 -7.35
CA PRO A 549 29.13 -20.70 -8.26
C PRO A 549 29.06 -21.16 -9.74
N ASN A 550 28.45 -22.31 -10.01
CA ASN A 550 28.26 -22.85 -11.36
C ASN A 550 26.86 -22.60 -11.98
N GLY A 551 26.00 -21.83 -11.32
CA GLY A 551 24.65 -21.46 -11.80
C GLY A 551 23.51 -21.87 -10.85
N TYR A 552 22.28 -21.55 -11.24
CA TYR A 552 21.08 -21.91 -10.48
C TYR A 552 20.74 -23.40 -10.65
N GLN A 553 20.75 -24.16 -9.57
CA GLN A 553 20.19 -25.52 -9.54
C GLN A 553 18.77 -25.48 -8.97
N GLU A 554 17.83 -26.06 -9.72
CA GLU A 554 16.47 -26.33 -9.25
C GLU A 554 16.55 -27.36 -8.12
N LEU A 555 16.04 -27.01 -6.93
CA LEU A 555 16.00 -27.95 -5.81
C LEU A 555 14.96 -29.04 -6.12
N ALA A 556 15.41 -30.29 -6.27
CA ALA A 556 14.50 -31.43 -6.37
C ALA A 556 13.67 -31.54 -5.08
N GLN A 557 12.36 -31.72 -5.24
CA GLN A 557 11.38 -31.85 -4.15
C GLN A 557 11.67 -33.03 -3.20
#